data_AF-A0A9P7RR71-F1
#
_entry.id   AF-A0A9P7RR71-F1
#
_cell.length_a   1.000
_cell.length_b   1.000
_cell.length_c   1.000
_cell.angle_alpha   90.00
_cell.angle_beta   90.00
_cell.angle_gamma   90.00
#
_symmetry.space_group_name_H-M   'P 1'
#
loop_
_entity.id
_entity.type
_entity.pdbx_description
1 polymer ?
#
loop_
_entity_poly.entity_id
_entity_poly.type
_entity_poly.pdbx_seq_one_letter_code
_entity_poly.pdbx_strand_id
1 'polypeptide(L)'
;MHSATLALGLSAFVAVATALRIVSDNPAFPAAGRQGCITASSNTTGAAVVIQDCTNLVEQDWTFVENSAPQQLRVLGDKCVDVIDGNNADGAKLQIWTCVAGNTNQLFIPVASSTYQWAGTNKCIDLTDGNINNGNQLQVWTCDPNNSNQRWTASSSSPPPPVELVRFQLATVAPQSSLCIGGASSDVDGTTVTLASCGDLNTVNWILPPMGANHNTFTGQIKSTDGKKCLDVRDGNPTNGGLVQIWSCTDGNTNQLWQISKPEDLSVVTISWVGQNKCVDVKDGVYAPGTALQMWDCDSNSPNPSNLNQLWNPLFA
;
A
#
# COMPACT_ATOMS: atom_id res chain seq x y z
N MET A 1 12.90 -60.19 -17.91
CA MET A 1 12.81 -58.75 -18.25
C MET A 1 12.14 -58.08 -17.06
N HIS A 2 12.84 -57.20 -16.36
CA HIS A 2 12.39 -56.58 -15.12
C HIS A 2 11.38 -55.45 -15.44
N SER A 3 10.16 -55.54 -14.89
CA SER A 3 9.21 -54.42 -14.88
C SER A 3 9.61 -53.43 -13.79
N ALA A 4 9.94 -52.20 -14.18
CA ALA A 4 10.15 -51.09 -13.27
C ALA A 4 8.81 -50.35 -13.06
N THR A 5 8.31 -50.35 -11.83
CA THR A 5 7.17 -49.52 -11.42
C THR A 5 7.68 -48.12 -11.10
N LEU A 6 7.25 -47.13 -11.89
CA LEU A 6 7.60 -45.72 -11.67
C LEU A 6 6.74 -45.16 -10.53
N ALA A 7 7.31 -44.98 -9.35
CA ALA A 7 6.66 -44.26 -8.26
C ALA A 7 6.77 -42.75 -8.51
N LEU A 8 5.66 -42.12 -8.90
CA LEU A 8 5.53 -40.66 -8.93
C LEU A 8 5.47 -40.16 -7.49
N GLY A 9 6.59 -39.65 -6.98
CA GLY A 9 6.61 -38.90 -5.74
C GLY A 9 5.81 -37.61 -5.90
N LEU A 10 4.67 -37.52 -5.21
CA LEU A 10 3.97 -36.26 -5.03
C LEU A 10 4.86 -35.39 -4.13
N SER A 11 5.64 -34.50 -4.72
CA SER A 11 6.25 -33.39 -3.98
C SER A 11 5.10 -32.50 -3.53
N ALA A 12 4.76 -32.55 -2.25
CA ALA A 12 3.84 -31.61 -1.65
C ALA A 12 4.49 -30.23 -1.75
N PHE A 13 4.03 -29.40 -2.69
CA PHE A 13 4.30 -27.97 -2.64
C PHE A 13 3.70 -27.46 -1.33
N VAL A 14 4.54 -27.15 -0.35
CA VAL A 14 4.13 -26.35 0.79
C VAL A 14 3.76 -24.99 0.22
N ALA A 15 2.46 -24.70 0.16
CA ALA A 15 2.00 -23.36 -0.16
C ALA A 15 2.61 -22.42 0.87
N VAL A 16 3.49 -21.52 0.44
CA VAL A 16 3.98 -20.44 1.29
C VAL A 16 2.76 -19.58 1.59
N ALA A 17 2.31 -19.58 2.84
CA ALA A 17 1.16 -18.79 3.24
C ALA A 17 1.51 -17.30 3.08
N THR A 18 0.74 -16.60 2.24
CA THR A 18 0.96 -15.18 1.94
C THR A 18 0.68 -14.34 3.18
N ALA A 19 1.64 -13.51 3.57
CA ALA A 19 1.41 -12.51 4.61
C ALA A 19 0.47 -11.41 4.07
N LEU A 20 -0.50 -11.02 4.89
CA LEU A 20 -1.53 -10.04 4.61
C LEU A 20 -1.53 -8.99 5.73
N ARG A 21 -1.92 -7.77 5.40
CA ARG A 21 -2.21 -6.76 6.42
C ARG A 21 -3.68 -6.77 6.73
N ILE A 22 -4.02 -6.60 8.00
CA ILE A 22 -5.41 -6.50 8.43
C ILE A 22 -5.71 -5.03 8.71
N VAL A 23 -6.43 -4.42 7.78
CA VAL A 23 -6.78 -3.00 7.76
C VAL A 23 -8.15 -2.81 8.40
N SER A 24 -8.31 -1.79 9.23
CA SER A 24 -9.61 -1.41 9.79
C SER A 24 -10.51 -0.79 8.72
N ASP A 25 -11.74 -1.27 8.61
CA ASP A 25 -12.76 -0.67 7.75
C ASP A 25 -13.54 0.46 8.48
N ASN A 26 -13.10 0.88 9.67
CA ASN A 26 -13.77 1.93 10.42
C ASN A 26 -13.68 3.27 9.65
N PRO A 27 -14.81 3.94 9.34
CA PRO A 27 -14.83 5.16 8.52
C PRO A 27 -14.11 6.36 9.15
N ALA A 28 -13.79 6.32 10.44
CA ALA A 28 -13.00 7.36 11.10
C ALA A 28 -11.55 7.45 10.57
N PHE A 29 -10.99 6.35 10.06
CA PHE A 29 -9.66 6.35 9.43
C PHE A 29 -9.61 7.18 8.13
N PRO A 30 -10.42 6.88 7.09
CA PRO A 30 -10.43 7.68 5.88
C PRO A 30 -10.87 9.12 6.14
N ALA A 31 -11.79 9.37 7.09
CA ALA A 31 -12.15 10.73 7.50
C ALA A 31 -10.96 11.51 8.09
N ALA A 32 -10.01 10.82 8.73
CA ALA A 32 -8.75 11.38 9.22
C ALA A 32 -7.62 11.36 8.18
N GLY A 33 -7.89 10.95 6.93
CA GLY A 33 -6.91 10.91 5.85
C GLY A 33 -5.82 9.85 5.99
N ARG A 34 -6.05 8.77 6.76
CA ARG A 34 -5.08 7.70 6.99
C ARG A 34 -5.74 6.32 7.09
N GLN A 35 -4.95 5.26 7.24
CA GLN A 35 -5.41 3.89 7.43
C GLN A 35 -4.86 3.31 8.73
N GLY A 36 -5.64 2.46 9.41
CA GLY A 36 -5.23 1.76 10.62
C GLY A 36 -5.06 0.27 10.37
N CYS A 37 -3.93 -0.29 10.79
CA CYS A 37 -3.59 -1.71 10.66
C CYS A 37 -3.41 -2.37 12.03
N ILE A 38 -3.91 -3.60 12.15
CA ILE A 38 -3.60 -4.46 13.30
C ILE A 38 -2.08 -4.68 13.32
N THR A 39 -1.45 -4.40 14.46
CA THR A 39 0.01 -4.36 14.60
C THR A 39 0.45 -5.02 15.89
N ALA A 40 1.51 -5.83 15.83
CA ALA A 40 2.23 -6.24 17.03
C ALA A 40 3.07 -5.07 17.56
N SER A 41 2.83 -4.63 18.80
CA SER A 41 3.56 -3.48 19.38
C SER A 41 5.07 -3.72 19.56
N SER A 42 5.50 -4.99 19.63
CA SER A 42 6.90 -5.41 19.57
C SER A 42 6.98 -6.93 19.34
N ASN A 43 8.20 -7.48 19.21
CA ASN A 43 8.45 -8.92 19.06
C ASN A 43 8.54 -9.71 20.39
N THR A 44 8.18 -9.11 21.53
CA THR A 44 8.16 -9.86 22.80
C THR A 44 6.84 -10.63 22.93
N THR A 45 6.89 -11.90 23.36
CA THR A 45 5.71 -12.65 23.78
C THR A 45 4.93 -11.86 24.85
N GLY A 46 3.62 -11.72 24.66
CA GLY A 46 2.75 -10.90 25.50
C GLY A 46 2.66 -9.43 25.07
N ALA A 47 3.34 -9.02 23.99
CA ALA A 47 3.20 -7.67 23.46
C ALA A 47 1.75 -7.41 23.01
N ALA A 48 1.26 -6.20 23.24
CA ALA A 48 -0.08 -5.79 22.86
C ALA A 48 -0.27 -5.89 21.34
N VAL A 49 -1.45 -6.36 20.93
CA VAL A 49 -1.95 -6.16 19.56
C VAL A 49 -2.66 -4.80 19.55
N VAL A 50 -2.15 -3.86 18.75
CA VAL A 50 -2.60 -2.47 18.72
C VAL A 50 -3.07 -2.08 17.33
N ILE A 51 -3.79 -0.97 17.26
CA ILE A 51 -3.96 -0.23 16.01
C ILE A 51 -2.76 0.71 15.81
N GLN A 52 -2.24 0.76 14.60
CA GLN A 52 -1.18 1.67 14.19
C GLN A 52 -1.47 2.15 12.77
N ASP A 53 -0.90 3.28 12.35
CA ASP A 53 -0.81 3.60 10.93
C ASP A 53 -0.23 2.42 10.15
N CYS A 54 -0.86 2.15 9.03
CA CYS A 54 -0.44 1.07 8.15
C CYS A 54 0.95 1.37 7.54
N THR A 55 1.87 0.42 7.61
CA THR A 55 3.29 0.47 7.25
C THR A 55 3.74 -0.81 6.54
N ASN A 56 4.94 -0.80 5.97
CA ASN A 56 5.57 -1.98 5.38
C ASN A 56 6.39 -2.82 6.38
N LEU A 57 6.18 -2.61 7.68
CA LEU A 57 6.90 -3.33 8.73
C LEU A 57 6.33 -4.74 8.96
N VAL A 58 7.22 -5.65 9.36
CA VAL A 58 6.93 -7.08 9.57
C VAL A 58 5.98 -7.34 10.75
N GLU A 59 5.86 -6.38 11.67
CA GLU A 59 4.90 -6.38 12.78
C GLU A 59 3.44 -6.23 12.33
N GLN A 60 3.21 -5.94 11.05
CA GLN A 60 1.88 -5.87 10.41
C GLN A 60 1.66 -6.96 9.35
N ASP A 61 2.67 -7.80 9.11
CA ASP A 61 2.59 -8.90 8.14
C ASP A 61 1.98 -10.13 8.82
N TRP A 62 0.66 -10.28 8.66
CA TRP A 62 -0.11 -11.35 9.28
C TRP A 62 -0.39 -12.50 8.33
N THR A 63 -0.08 -13.71 8.76
CA THR A 63 -0.29 -14.93 7.99
C THR A 63 -1.40 -15.76 8.62
N PHE A 64 -2.43 -16.08 7.84
CA PHE A 64 -3.43 -17.05 8.26
C PHE A 64 -2.86 -18.45 8.11
N VAL A 65 -2.60 -19.11 9.24
CA VAL A 65 -2.11 -20.48 9.26
C VAL A 65 -3.30 -21.42 9.45
N GLU A 66 -3.39 -22.37 8.51
CA GLU A 66 -4.49 -23.31 8.26
C GLU A 66 -5.55 -22.72 7.32
N ASN A 67 -5.52 -23.10 6.03
CA ASN A 67 -6.50 -22.70 5.00
C ASN A 67 -7.92 -23.31 5.22
N SER A 68 -8.21 -23.74 6.44
CA SER A 68 -9.48 -24.30 6.90
C SER A 68 -9.79 -23.71 8.29
N ALA A 69 -10.93 -23.06 8.44
CA ALA A 69 -11.32 -22.44 9.71
C ALA A 69 -11.57 -23.49 10.82
N PRO A 70 -11.27 -23.18 12.10
CA PRO A 70 -10.68 -21.93 12.59
C PRO A 70 -9.17 -21.81 12.32
N GLN A 71 -8.66 -20.58 12.25
CA GLN A 71 -7.29 -20.29 11.80
C GLN A 71 -6.48 -19.56 12.88
N GLN A 72 -5.17 -19.78 12.89
CA GLN A 72 -4.25 -18.95 13.65
C GLN A 72 -3.84 -17.73 12.83
N LEU A 73 -3.95 -16.54 13.42
CA LEU A 73 -3.46 -15.31 12.80
C LEU A 73 -2.04 -15.03 13.28
N ARG A 74 -1.04 -15.35 12.46
CA ARG A 74 0.38 -15.32 12.83
C ARG A 74 1.08 -14.05 12.42
N VAL A 75 2.09 -13.61 13.19
CA VAL A 75 2.97 -12.47 12.89
C VAL A 75 4.36 -12.77 13.40
N LEU A 76 5.38 -12.09 12.86
CA LEU A 76 6.77 -12.22 13.31
C LEU A 76 7.29 -13.68 13.34
N GLY A 77 6.75 -14.52 12.44
CA GLY A 77 7.12 -15.93 12.27
C GLY A 77 6.31 -16.89 13.14
N ASP A 78 6.45 -16.82 14.46
CA ASP A 78 5.97 -17.85 15.41
C ASP A 78 4.99 -17.32 16.47
N LYS A 79 4.51 -16.08 16.31
CA LYS A 79 3.56 -15.45 17.24
C LYS A 79 2.16 -15.42 16.65
N CYS A 80 1.15 -15.56 17.48
CA CYS A 80 -0.26 -15.61 17.12
C CYS A 80 -1.02 -14.53 17.88
N VAL A 81 -2.07 -13.94 17.28
CA VAL A 81 -3.07 -13.19 18.05
C VAL A 81 -3.63 -14.11 19.13
N ASP A 82 -3.73 -13.60 20.35
CA ASP A 82 -4.09 -14.33 21.56
C ASP A 82 -5.01 -13.46 22.43
N VAL A 83 -6.14 -14.02 22.86
CA VAL A 83 -6.98 -13.40 23.89
C VAL A 83 -6.34 -13.65 25.25
N ILE A 84 -5.93 -12.57 25.93
CA ILE A 84 -5.21 -12.64 27.21
C ILE A 84 -5.98 -13.53 28.20
N ASP A 85 -5.29 -14.55 28.71
CA ASP A 85 -5.80 -15.54 29.66
C ASP A 85 -7.07 -16.30 29.20
N GLY A 86 -7.46 -16.20 27.92
CA GLY A 86 -8.73 -16.76 27.42
C GLY A 86 -9.95 -16.11 28.06
N ASN A 87 -9.84 -14.85 28.45
CA ASN A 87 -10.93 -14.13 29.10
C ASN A 87 -12.07 -13.82 28.10
N ASN A 88 -13.26 -14.36 28.34
CA ASN A 88 -14.46 -14.18 27.51
C ASN A 88 -15.36 -13.00 27.93
N ALA A 89 -14.83 -12.09 28.73
CA ALA A 89 -15.49 -10.81 29.00
C ALA A 89 -15.34 -9.84 27.82
N ASP A 90 -16.37 -9.02 27.59
CA ASP A 90 -16.24 -7.87 26.71
C ASP A 90 -15.13 -6.94 27.23
N GLY A 91 -14.24 -6.53 26.33
CA GLY A 91 -13.10 -5.69 26.65
C GLY A 91 -11.83 -6.44 27.03
N ALA A 92 -11.84 -7.77 27.07
CA ALA A 92 -10.62 -8.56 27.20
C ALA A 92 -9.63 -8.21 26.08
N LYS A 93 -8.39 -7.91 26.44
CA LYS A 93 -7.41 -7.37 25.50
C LYS A 93 -6.72 -8.47 24.69
N LEU A 94 -6.25 -8.07 23.50
CA LEU A 94 -5.47 -8.92 22.61
C LEU A 94 -3.97 -8.68 22.82
N GLN A 95 -3.22 -9.77 22.75
CA GLN A 95 -1.76 -9.78 22.75
C GLN A 95 -1.26 -10.69 21.61
N ILE A 96 0.03 -10.64 21.34
CA ILE A 96 0.70 -11.72 20.61
C ILE A 96 1.25 -12.73 21.60
N TRP A 97 1.14 -14.01 21.30
CA TRP A 97 1.75 -15.08 22.09
C TRP A 97 2.38 -16.12 21.19
N THR A 98 3.34 -16.90 21.70
CA THR A 98 3.88 -18.03 20.94
C THR A 98 2.74 -18.93 20.47
N CYS A 99 2.70 -19.23 19.18
CA CYS A 99 1.65 -20.06 18.59
C CYS A 99 1.66 -21.46 19.19
N VAL A 100 0.52 -21.90 19.70
CA VAL A 100 0.31 -23.25 20.24
C VAL A 100 -0.82 -23.92 19.47
N ALA A 101 -0.52 -25.03 18.79
CA ALA A 101 -1.51 -25.77 18.01
C ALA A 101 -2.70 -26.18 18.88
N GLY A 102 -3.92 -25.89 18.42
CA GLY A 102 -5.16 -26.20 19.14
C GLY A 102 -5.46 -25.33 20.36
N ASN A 103 -4.64 -24.31 20.67
CA ASN A 103 -4.97 -23.36 21.72
C ASN A 103 -6.16 -22.50 21.29
N THR A 104 -7.30 -22.68 21.96
CA THR A 104 -8.55 -21.99 21.63
C THR A 104 -8.44 -20.48 21.73
N ASN A 105 -7.55 -19.93 22.56
CA ASN A 105 -7.36 -18.48 22.71
C ASN A 105 -6.70 -17.82 21.49
N GLN A 106 -6.19 -18.63 20.55
CA GLN A 106 -5.43 -18.19 19.37
C GLN A 106 -6.14 -18.53 18.05
N LEU A 107 -7.40 -18.96 18.13
CA LEU A 107 -8.16 -19.44 16.98
C LEU A 107 -9.23 -18.42 16.60
N PHE A 108 -9.15 -17.89 15.39
CA PHE A 108 -10.09 -16.91 14.85
C PHE A 108 -10.71 -17.42 13.56
N ILE A 109 -11.97 -17.07 13.33
CA ILE A 109 -12.76 -17.45 12.16
C ILE A 109 -13.12 -16.17 11.41
N PRO A 110 -12.73 -16.03 10.12
CA PRO A 110 -13.33 -15.01 9.29
C PRO A 110 -14.81 -15.34 9.09
N VAL A 111 -15.68 -14.45 9.51
CA VAL A 111 -17.14 -14.57 9.32
C VAL A 111 -17.61 -13.56 8.28
N ALA A 112 -18.86 -13.72 7.82
CA ALA A 112 -19.48 -12.76 6.91
C ALA A 112 -19.37 -11.33 7.46
N SER A 113 -19.20 -10.35 6.57
CA SER A 113 -18.97 -8.93 6.88
C SER A 113 -17.55 -8.56 7.34
N SER A 114 -16.49 -9.19 6.84
CA SER A 114 -15.10 -8.75 7.14
C SER A 114 -14.79 -8.73 8.65
N THR A 115 -15.28 -9.71 9.41
CA THR A 115 -15.09 -9.75 10.86
C THR A 115 -14.31 -11.00 11.25
N TYR A 116 -13.44 -10.87 12.25
CA TYR A 116 -12.67 -12.00 12.80
C TYR A 116 -13.24 -12.37 14.17
N GLN A 117 -14.02 -13.45 14.19
CA GLN A 117 -14.64 -13.99 15.39
C GLN A 117 -13.66 -14.90 16.13
N TRP A 118 -13.55 -14.76 17.45
CA TRP A 118 -12.83 -15.70 18.29
C TRP A 118 -13.58 -17.05 18.33
N ALA A 119 -12.94 -18.10 17.83
CA ALA A 119 -13.56 -19.39 17.53
C ALA A 119 -14.27 -20.00 18.75
N GLY A 120 -15.50 -20.48 18.53
CA GLY A 120 -16.32 -21.08 19.59
C GLY A 120 -16.96 -20.07 20.55
N THR A 121 -16.83 -18.77 20.30
CA THR A 121 -17.44 -17.69 21.11
C THR A 121 -18.29 -16.76 20.24
N ASN A 122 -19.03 -15.82 20.84
CA ASN A 122 -19.67 -14.71 20.12
C ASN A 122 -18.88 -13.41 20.25
N LYS A 123 -17.54 -13.49 20.28
CA LYS A 123 -16.66 -12.33 20.41
C LYS A 123 -15.85 -12.12 19.14
N CYS A 124 -15.61 -10.87 18.80
CA CYS A 124 -14.93 -10.45 17.58
C CYS A 124 -13.77 -9.52 17.93
N ILE A 125 -12.70 -9.53 17.12
CA ILE A 125 -11.63 -8.54 17.21
C ILE A 125 -12.26 -7.15 17.04
N ASP A 126 -12.01 -6.27 18.00
CA ASP A 126 -12.69 -4.99 18.14
C ASP A 126 -11.66 -3.87 18.39
N LEU A 127 -11.81 -2.77 17.65
CA LEU A 127 -11.11 -1.52 17.90
C LEU A 127 -11.67 -0.87 19.16
N THR A 128 -10.93 -1.00 20.27
CA THR A 128 -11.33 -0.49 21.59
C THR A 128 -11.86 0.94 21.50
N ASP A 129 -13.13 1.12 21.89
CA ASP A 129 -13.86 2.39 21.94
C ASP A 129 -13.92 3.15 20.60
N GLY A 130 -13.64 2.49 19.47
CA GLY A 130 -13.47 3.15 18.17
C GLY A 130 -12.30 4.14 18.13
N ASN A 131 -11.41 4.10 19.12
CA ASN A 131 -10.31 5.03 19.24
C ASN A 131 -9.25 4.71 18.18
N ILE A 132 -9.16 5.57 17.17
CA ILE A 132 -8.25 5.39 16.04
C ILE A 132 -6.79 5.70 16.37
N ASN A 133 -6.47 6.29 17.54
CA ASN A 133 -5.12 6.72 17.85
C ASN A 133 -4.12 5.55 17.88
N ASN A 134 -2.94 5.78 17.32
CA ASN A 134 -1.84 4.82 17.29
C ASN A 134 -1.50 4.32 18.70
N GLY A 135 -1.28 3.01 18.82
CA GLY A 135 -1.00 2.34 20.09
C GLY A 135 -2.25 1.96 20.89
N ASN A 136 -3.48 2.28 20.43
CA ASN A 136 -4.69 1.79 21.08
C ASN A 136 -4.76 0.25 20.98
N GLN A 137 -4.73 -0.43 22.12
CA GLN A 137 -4.74 -1.88 22.18
C GLN A 137 -6.12 -2.43 21.81
N LEU A 138 -6.14 -3.40 20.90
CA LEU A 138 -7.37 -4.06 20.47
C LEU A 138 -7.92 -4.98 21.57
N GLN A 139 -9.20 -5.26 21.48
CA GLN A 139 -9.92 -6.11 22.42
C GLN A 139 -10.77 -7.14 21.68
N VAL A 140 -11.37 -8.05 22.43
CA VAL A 140 -12.52 -8.81 21.98
C VAL A 140 -13.80 -8.19 22.52
N TRP A 141 -14.83 -8.13 21.69
CA TRP A 141 -16.14 -7.62 22.07
C TRP A 141 -17.24 -8.44 21.40
N THR A 142 -18.43 -8.47 22.00
CA THR A 142 -19.61 -9.13 21.44
C THR A 142 -19.79 -8.74 19.98
N CYS A 143 -19.86 -9.73 19.09
CA CYS A 143 -19.97 -9.51 17.66
C CYS A 143 -21.27 -8.76 17.32
N ASP A 144 -21.16 -7.65 16.59
CA ASP A 144 -22.26 -6.87 16.05
C ASP A 144 -21.96 -6.54 14.57
N PRO A 145 -22.74 -7.04 13.60
CA PRO A 145 -22.49 -6.80 12.18
C PRO A 145 -22.57 -5.33 11.76
N ASN A 146 -23.18 -4.47 12.59
CA ASN A 146 -23.30 -3.03 12.36
C ASN A 146 -22.20 -2.22 13.06
N ASN A 147 -21.36 -2.85 13.87
CA ASN A 147 -20.27 -2.17 14.55
C ASN A 147 -19.03 -2.08 13.65
N SER A 148 -18.72 -0.87 13.17
CA SER A 148 -17.55 -0.61 12.32
C SER A 148 -16.21 -0.88 13.01
N ASN A 149 -16.17 -0.97 14.35
CA ASN A 149 -14.95 -1.31 15.10
C ASN A 149 -14.54 -2.77 14.93
N GLN A 150 -15.42 -3.62 14.39
CA GLN A 150 -15.22 -5.07 14.23
C GLN A 150 -15.06 -5.48 12.77
N ARG A 151 -14.78 -4.50 11.90
CA ARG A 151 -14.71 -4.66 10.46
C ARG A 151 -13.26 -4.47 10.01
N TRP A 152 -12.73 -5.49 9.35
CA TRP A 152 -11.33 -5.71 9.09
C TRP A 152 -11.14 -6.40 7.74
N THR A 153 -10.40 -5.75 6.84
CA THR A 153 -10.08 -6.32 5.54
C THR A 153 -8.64 -6.83 5.54
N ALA A 154 -8.45 -8.13 5.26
CA ALA A 154 -7.12 -8.66 4.95
C ALA A 154 -6.75 -8.31 3.50
N SER A 155 -5.66 -7.57 3.34
CA SER A 155 -5.14 -7.18 2.04
C SER A 155 -3.73 -7.70 1.81
N SER A 156 -3.49 -8.27 0.63
CA SER A 156 -2.15 -8.54 0.11
C SER A 156 -1.53 -7.28 -0.50
N SER A 157 -2.30 -6.20 -0.68
CA SER A 157 -1.73 -4.90 -0.99
C SER A 157 -0.95 -4.42 0.22
N SER A 158 0.32 -4.05 0.02
CA SER A 158 0.94 -3.10 0.92
C SER A 158 -0.01 -1.91 1.08
N PRO A 159 -0.19 -1.36 2.28
CA PRO A 159 -0.86 -0.08 2.42
C PRO A 159 0.01 0.93 1.67
N PRO A 160 -0.51 2.09 1.25
CA PRO A 160 0.36 3.24 1.10
C PRO A 160 1.10 3.34 2.44
N PRO A 161 2.42 3.15 2.46
CA PRO A 161 3.20 3.33 3.67
C PRO A 161 2.94 4.74 4.24
N PRO A 162 3.22 5.00 5.53
CA PRO A 162 3.20 6.35 6.06
C PRO A 162 4.37 7.05 5.36
N VAL A 163 4.05 7.71 4.24
CA VAL A 163 4.99 8.51 3.46
C VAL A 163 6.27 7.72 3.12
N GLU A 164 6.20 6.63 2.35
CA GLU A 164 7.46 6.15 1.71
C GLU A 164 7.87 7.10 0.60
N LEU A 165 9.20 7.21 0.48
CA LEU A 165 9.87 7.77 -0.67
C LEU A 165 9.65 6.82 -1.85
N VAL A 166 8.76 7.19 -2.75
CA VAL A 166 8.54 6.46 -4.00
C VAL A 166 9.37 7.12 -5.11
N ARG A 167 10.14 6.30 -5.82
CA ARG A 167 10.77 6.71 -7.07
C ARG A 167 9.89 6.23 -8.21
N PHE A 168 9.56 7.12 -9.15
CA PHE A 168 8.97 6.69 -10.41
C PHE A 168 10.09 6.44 -11.41
N GLN A 169 10.40 5.16 -11.64
CA GLN A 169 11.18 4.78 -12.82
C GLN A 169 10.25 4.85 -14.03
N LEU A 170 10.80 5.17 -15.19
CA LEU A 170 10.07 4.93 -16.43
C LEU A 170 9.83 3.42 -16.58
N ALA A 171 8.62 3.00 -16.94
CA ALA A 171 8.41 1.60 -17.31
C ALA A 171 9.03 1.36 -18.68
N THR A 172 10.31 0.97 -18.73
CA THR A 172 10.85 0.47 -19.97
C THR A 172 10.57 -1.01 -20.11
N VAL A 173 9.68 -1.33 -21.05
CA VAL A 173 9.76 -2.60 -21.79
C VAL A 173 11.03 -2.66 -22.66
N ALA A 174 11.84 -1.59 -22.71
CA ALA A 174 13.25 -1.68 -23.07
C ALA A 174 14.05 -2.23 -21.88
N PRO A 175 14.75 -3.37 -21.98
CA PRO A 175 15.32 -4.05 -20.82
C PRO A 175 16.40 -3.30 -20.00
N GLN A 176 16.69 -2.00 -20.23
CA GLN A 176 17.82 -1.29 -19.61
C GLN A 176 17.69 0.25 -19.45
N SER A 177 16.53 0.85 -19.12
CA SER A 177 16.58 2.27 -18.71
C SER A 177 16.71 2.40 -17.19
N SER A 178 17.88 2.83 -16.74
CA SER A 178 18.12 3.27 -15.38
C SER A 178 17.59 4.70 -15.15
N LEU A 179 16.52 5.11 -15.84
CA LEU A 179 16.02 6.50 -15.84
C LEU A 179 14.72 6.65 -15.03
N CYS A 180 14.68 7.69 -14.21
CA CYS A 180 13.59 8.03 -13.30
C CYS A 180 13.13 9.49 -13.53
N ILE A 181 11.90 9.78 -13.11
CA ILE A 181 11.41 11.15 -12.93
C ILE A 181 12.22 11.76 -11.77
N GLY A 182 13.12 12.70 -12.04
CA GLY A 182 13.92 13.27 -10.96
C GLY A 182 14.80 14.47 -11.31
N GLY A 183 15.09 14.73 -12.58
CA GLY A 183 16.11 15.70 -12.97
C GLY A 183 15.73 17.18 -12.88
N ALA A 184 15.04 17.61 -11.82
CA ALA A 184 15.13 19.00 -11.43
C ALA A 184 16.55 19.24 -10.91
N SER A 185 17.38 19.92 -11.69
CA SER A 185 18.80 20.17 -11.37
C SER A 185 19.02 21.14 -10.19
N SER A 186 17.93 21.66 -9.62
CA SER A 186 17.90 22.53 -8.46
C SER A 186 16.54 22.43 -7.76
N ASP A 187 16.44 22.96 -6.53
CA ASP A 187 15.20 23.10 -5.75
C ASP A 187 14.48 24.45 -6.02
N VAL A 188 14.87 25.18 -7.07
CA VAL A 188 14.27 26.48 -7.43
C VAL A 188 12.91 26.27 -8.10
N ASP A 189 11.92 27.07 -7.71
CA ASP A 189 10.60 27.09 -8.35
C ASP A 189 10.71 27.39 -9.85
N GLY A 190 10.02 26.60 -10.65
CA GLY A 190 10.07 26.69 -12.10
C GLY A 190 11.15 25.83 -12.76
N THR A 191 11.94 25.09 -11.97
CA THR A 191 12.89 24.12 -12.51
C THR A 191 12.13 22.99 -13.22
N THR A 192 12.38 22.83 -14.52
CA THR A 192 11.78 21.77 -15.33
C THR A 192 12.17 20.39 -14.81
N VAL A 193 11.18 19.50 -14.71
CA VAL A 193 11.42 18.10 -14.37
C VAL A 193 11.89 17.36 -15.61
N THR A 194 12.96 16.59 -15.47
CA THR A 194 13.57 15.82 -16.55
C THR A 194 13.80 14.36 -16.15
N LEU A 195 14.09 13.51 -17.12
CA LEU A 195 14.62 12.17 -16.87
C LEU A 195 16.04 12.25 -16.33
N ALA A 196 16.35 11.47 -15.29
CA ALA A 196 17.69 11.37 -14.71
C ALA A 196 18.00 9.93 -14.31
N SER A 197 19.26 9.60 -14.03
CA SER A 197 19.60 8.27 -13.54
C SER A 197 18.95 7.99 -12.17
N CYS A 198 18.27 6.86 -12.03
CA CYS A 198 17.52 6.48 -10.83
C CYS A 198 18.37 6.40 -9.55
N GLY A 199 19.69 6.29 -9.66
CA GLY A 199 20.63 6.25 -8.54
C GLY A 199 21.18 7.62 -8.12
N ASP A 200 20.93 8.69 -8.88
CA ASP A 200 21.48 10.02 -8.58
C ASP A 200 20.69 10.68 -7.44
N LEU A 201 21.22 10.57 -6.21
CA LEU A 201 20.61 11.07 -4.96
C LEU A 201 20.47 12.60 -4.86
N ASN A 202 20.93 13.36 -5.86
CA ASN A 202 20.77 14.81 -5.96
C ASN A 202 19.49 15.21 -6.72
N THR A 203 18.66 14.23 -7.09
CA THR A 203 17.39 14.40 -7.78
C THR A 203 16.22 14.15 -6.82
N VAL A 204 15.08 14.80 -7.06
CA VAL A 204 13.92 14.75 -6.16
C VAL A 204 13.39 13.32 -6.10
N ASN A 205 13.48 12.64 -4.95
CA ASN A 205 12.60 11.50 -4.69
C ASN A 205 11.22 12.01 -4.32
N TRP A 206 10.20 11.24 -4.70
CA TRP A 206 8.82 11.68 -4.60
C TRP A 206 8.11 10.99 -3.44
N ILE A 207 7.18 11.71 -2.84
CA ILE A 207 6.20 11.22 -1.89
C ILE A 207 4.87 11.21 -2.64
N LEU A 208 4.19 10.07 -2.63
CA LEU A 208 2.91 9.94 -3.32
C LEU A 208 1.77 10.53 -2.51
N PRO A 209 0.70 10.98 -3.18
CA PRO A 209 -0.52 11.32 -2.49
C PRO A 209 -1.16 10.08 -1.84
N PRO A 210 -2.08 10.27 -0.88
CA PRO A 210 -2.82 9.17 -0.25
C PRO A 210 -3.57 8.31 -1.28
N MET A 211 -3.69 7.03 -0.96
CA MET A 211 -4.46 6.08 -1.76
C MET A 211 -5.96 6.35 -1.62
N GLY A 212 -6.66 6.34 -2.76
CA GLY A 212 -8.12 6.45 -2.81
C GLY A 212 -8.82 5.17 -2.36
N ALA A 213 -10.12 5.30 -2.04
CA ALA A 213 -10.95 4.24 -1.47
C ALA A 213 -11.02 2.92 -2.28
N ASN A 214 -10.74 2.97 -3.59
CA ASN A 214 -10.80 1.82 -4.49
C ASN A 214 -9.45 1.12 -4.70
N HIS A 215 -8.40 1.49 -3.95
CA HIS A 215 -7.04 0.90 -3.96
C HIS A 215 -6.29 0.85 -5.31
N ASN A 216 -6.93 1.27 -6.41
CA ASN A 216 -6.36 1.32 -7.76
C ASN A 216 -5.96 2.74 -8.20
N THR A 217 -6.15 3.73 -7.34
CA THR A 217 -5.87 5.15 -7.62
C THR A 217 -5.25 5.87 -6.42
N PHE A 218 -4.29 6.76 -6.67
CA PHE A 218 -3.77 7.73 -5.70
C PHE A 218 -4.10 9.13 -6.21
N THR A 219 -4.62 10.02 -5.36
CA THR A 219 -5.04 11.35 -5.81
C THR A 219 -4.56 12.44 -4.87
N GLY A 220 -3.83 13.41 -5.40
CA GLY A 220 -3.33 14.56 -4.65
C GLY A 220 -1.98 15.07 -5.15
N GLN A 221 -1.25 15.78 -4.30
CA GLN A 221 0.08 16.28 -4.61
C GLN A 221 1.13 15.17 -4.58
N ILE A 222 2.01 15.16 -5.59
CA ILE A 222 3.26 14.37 -5.60
C ILE A 222 4.38 15.30 -5.11
N LYS A 223 4.94 15.02 -3.93
CA LYS A 223 5.83 15.96 -3.21
C LYS A 223 7.29 15.53 -3.23
N SER A 224 8.22 16.46 -3.09
CA SER A 224 9.62 16.15 -2.76
C SER A 224 9.71 15.48 -1.39
N THR A 225 10.78 14.74 -1.15
CA THR A 225 11.05 14.07 0.15
C THR A 225 10.95 14.96 1.39
N ASP A 226 11.29 16.23 1.28
CA ASP A 226 11.21 17.21 2.37
C ASP A 226 9.83 17.89 2.46
N GLY A 227 8.89 17.51 1.59
CA GLY A 227 7.52 17.99 1.53
C GLY A 227 7.33 19.40 0.97
N LYS A 228 8.40 20.07 0.51
CA LYS A 228 8.36 21.50 0.16
C LYS A 228 8.01 21.77 -1.30
N LYS A 229 8.38 20.86 -2.21
CA LYS A 229 8.18 21.00 -3.65
C LYS A 229 7.19 19.99 -4.14
N CYS A 230 6.41 20.37 -5.14
CA CYS A 230 5.38 19.56 -5.74
C CYS A 230 5.66 19.43 -7.24
N LEU A 231 5.31 18.27 -7.80
CA LEU A 231 5.17 18.14 -9.24
C LEU A 231 4.08 19.12 -9.71
N ASP A 232 4.39 19.93 -10.70
CA ASP A 232 3.59 21.09 -11.08
C ASP A 232 3.50 21.20 -12.61
N VAL A 233 2.30 21.38 -13.14
CA VAL A 233 2.12 21.74 -14.55
C VAL A 233 2.49 23.20 -14.71
N ARG A 234 3.57 23.45 -15.48
CA ARG A 234 4.13 24.78 -15.65
C ARG A 234 3.09 25.77 -16.15
N ASP A 235 2.96 26.87 -15.41
CA ASP A 235 2.00 27.94 -15.66
C ASP A 235 0.54 27.47 -15.75
N GLY A 236 0.23 26.26 -15.25
CA GLY A 236 -1.08 25.64 -15.39
C GLY A 236 -1.50 25.42 -16.85
N ASN A 237 -0.54 25.21 -17.76
CA ASN A 237 -0.82 25.13 -19.20
C ASN A 237 -1.43 23.76 -19.61
N PRO A 238 -2.68 23.70 -20.10
CA PRO A 238 -3.33 22.47 -20.53
C PRO A 238 -3.08 22.09 -21.99
N THR A 239 -2.21 22.78 -22.72
CA THR A 239 -1.89 22.40 -24.11
C THR A 239 -0.87 21.26 -24.15
N ASN A 240 -0.98 20.38 -25.15
CA ASN A 240 0.06 19.39 -25.43
C ASN A 240 1.43 20.07 -25.60
N GLY A 241 2.45 19.53 -24.94
CA GLY A 241 3.79 20.12 -24.87
C GLY A 241 4.02 21.09 -23.71
N GLY A 242 2.99 21.38 -22.89
CA GLY A 242 3.15 22.10 -21.63
C GLY A 242 4.15 21.36 -20.72
N LEU A 243 5.12 22.06 -20.14
CA LEU A 243 6.18 21.41 -19.37
C LEU A 243 5.72 21.04 -17.96
N VAL A 244 6.34 19.99 -17.42
CA VAL A 244 6.25 19.68 -15.99
C VAL A 244 7.46 20.29 -15.27
N GLN A 245 7.22 20.91 -14.13
CA GLN A 245 8.24 21.57 -13.32
C GLN A 245 8.08 21.17 -11.84
N ILE A 246 9.04 21.58 -11.02
CA ILE A 246 8.84 21.68 -9.57
C ILE A 246 8.38 23.08 -9.19
N TRP A 247 7.49 23.15 -8.21
CA TRP A 247 7.08 24.40 -7.60
C TRP A 247 6.79 24.20 -6.11
N SER A 248 6.86 25.25 -5.32
CA SER A 248 6.47 25.22 -3.91
C SER A 248 5.06 24.67 -3.75
N CYS A 249 4.89 23.66 -2.91
CA CYS A 249 3.60 23.01 -2.70
C CYS A 249 2.56 24.02 -2.19
N THR A 250 1.42 24.12 -2.87
CA THR A 250 0.32 25.02 -2.53
C THR A 250 -0.98 24.22 -2.46
N ASP A 251 -1.58 24.14 -1.27
CA ASP A 251 -2.82 23.39 -1.06
C ASP A 251 -3.96 23.95 -1.92
N GLY A 252 -4.75 23.05 -2.53
CA GLY A 252 -5.86 23.41 -3.42
C GLY A 252 -5.43 23.92 -4.80
N ASN A 253 -4.13 24.02 -5.10
CA ASN A 253 -3.67 24.41 -6.41
C ASN A 253 -3.84 23.27 -7.43
N THR A 254 -4.73 23.45 -8.41
CA THR A 254 -5.16 22.38 -9.31
C THR A 254 -4.06 21.91 -10.25
N ASN A 255 -3.08 22.75 -10.60
CA ASN A 255 -1.95 22.36 -11.44
C ASN A 255 -0.90 21.50 -10.69
N GLN A 256 -1.12 21.23 -9.39
CA GLN A 256 -0.31 20.33 -8.55
C GLN A 256 -1.08 19.09 -8.10
N LEU A 257 -2.30 18.88 -8.62
CA LEU A 257 -3.13 17.72 -8.29
C LEU A 257 -3.02 16.64 -9.36
N TRP A 258 -2.55 15.48 -8.94
CA TRP A 258 -2.27 14.35 -9.80
C TRP A 258 -3.12 13.16 -9.41
N GLN A 259 -3.54 12.39 -10.41
CA GLN A 259 -4.12 11.08 -10.24
C GLN A 259 -3.16 10.04 -10.79
N ILE A 260 -2.78 9.09 -9.94
CA ILE A 260 -1.95 7.96 -10.32
C ILE A 260 -2.88 6.76 -10.44
N SER A 261 -3.01 6.22 -11.65
CA SER A 261 -3.93 5.10 -11.90
C SER A 261 -3.14 3.85 -12.22
N LYS A 262 -3.49 2.75 -11.56
CA LYS A 262 -2.98 1.41 -11.86
C LYS A 262 -4.08 0.66 -12.63
N PRO A 263 -3.90 0.37 -13.93
CA PRO A 263 -4.77 -0.55 -14.63
C PRO A 263 -4.69 -1.93 -13.97
N GLU A 264 -5.83 -2.59 -13.79
CA GLU A 264 -5.87 -3.99 -13.34
C GLU A 264 -5.04 -4.82 -14.34
N ASP A 265 -4.14 -5.66 -13.82
CA ASP A 265 -3.22 -6.56 -14.55
C ASP A 265 -1.83 -6.06 -15.00
N LEU A 266 -1.38 -4.84 -14.66
CA LEU A 266 0.01 -4.43 -14.94
C LEU A 266 0.81 -3.92 -13.72
N SER A 267 2.13 -4.08 -13.82
CA SER A 267 3.14 -3.51 -12.89
C SER A 267 3.48 -2.04 -13.18
N VAL A 268 2.68 -1.33 -13.99
CA VAL A 268 2.93 0.05 -14.42
C VAL A 268 1.75 0.96 -14.08
N VAL A 269 2.00 2.25 -14.00
CA VAL A 269 1.00 3.29 -13.68
C VAL A 269 0.99 4.40 -14.72
N THR A 270 -0.11 5.12 -14.81
CA THR A 270 -0.18 6.44 -15.45
C THR A 270 -0.22 7.53 -14.38
N ILE A 271 0.32 8.70 -14.71
CA ILE A 271 0.23 9.91 -13.88
C ILE A 271 -0.52 10.95 -14.70
N SER A 272 -1.75 11.28 -14.31
CA SER A 272 -2.61 12.24 -15.01
C SER A 272 -2.90 13.48 -14.17
N TRP A 273 -3.13 14.60 -14.85
CA TRP A 273 -3.55 15.84 -14.21
C TRP A 273 -5.05 15.77 -13.87
N VAL A 274 -5.38 15.92 -12.58
CA VAL A 274 -6.76 15.80 -12.07
C VAL A 274 -7.69 16.78 -12.80
N GLY A 275 -8.80 16.23 -13.34
CA GLY A 275 -9.80 17.01 -14.05
C GLY A 275 -9.40 17.39 -15.49
N GLN A 276 -8.25 16.92 -15.98
CA GLN A 276 -7.78 17.12 -17.35
C GLN A 276 -7.53 15.78 -18.03
N ASN A 277 -7.79 15.68 -19.33
CA ASN A 277 -7.37 14.52 -20.12
C ASN A 277 -5.89 14.67 -20.53
N LYS A 278 -5.00 14.75 -19.55
CA LYS A 278 -3.57 15.00 -19.75
C LYS A 278 -2.71 14.12 -18.86
N CYS A 279 -1.70 13.49 -19.44
CA CYS A 279 -0.79 12.56 -18.80
C CYS A 279 0.64 13.09 -18.85
N VAL A 280 1.42 12.76 -17.82
CA VAL A 280 2.87 13.00 -17.79
C VAL A 280 3.52 12.13 -18.86
N ASP A 281 4.25 12.79 -19.76
CA ASP A 281 4.75 12.24 -21.01
C ASP A 281 6.25 12.56 -21.16
N VAL A 282 7.05 11.58 -21.58
CA VAL A 282 8.45 11.84 -21.95
C VAL A 282 8.48 12.61 -23.26
N LYS A 283 8.99 13.85 -23.21
CA LYS A 283 8.98 14.77 -24.35
C LYS A 283 9.55 14.13 -25.61
N ASP A 284 8.75 14.20 -26.67
CA ASP A 284 9.04 13.67 -28.01
C ASP A 284 9.43 12.17 -28.03
N GLY A 285 9.12 11.42 -26.95
CA GLY A 285 9.54 10.02 -26.79
C GLY A 285 11.05 9.82 -26.67
N VAL A 286 11.81 10.85 -26.29
CA VAL A 286 13.28 10.81 -26.23
C VAL A 286 13.78 10.31 -24.88
N TYR A 287 14.25 9.07 -24.80
CA TYR A 287 14.70 8.46 -23.53
C TYR A 287 16.18 8.73 -23.23
N ALA A 288 16.52 9.96 -22.82
CA ALA A 288 17.87 10.36 -22.44
C ALA A 288 17.87 11.18 -21.13
N PRO A 289 18.96 11.13 -20.33
CA PRO A 289 19.13 12.06 -19.22
C PRO A 289 18.97 13.52 -19.67
N GLY A 290 18.19 14.30 -18.92
CA GLY A 290 17.88 15.69 -19.23
C GLY A 290 16.69 15.88 -20.17
N THR A 291 16.08 14.81 -20.73
CA THR A 291 14.83 14.97 -21.48
C THR A 291 13.74 15.49 -20.56
N ALA A 292 13.11 16.60 -20.94
CA ALA A 292 12.01 17.19 -20.18
C ALA A 292 10.77 16.29 -20.17
N LEU A 293 10.00 16.40 -19.10
CA LEU A 293 8.63 15.88 -19.08
C LEU A 293 7.66 16.95 -19.56
N GLN A 294 6.65 16.50 -20.27
CA GLN A 294 5.57 17.34 -20.80
C GLN A 294 4.21 16.76 -20.45
N MET A 295 3.18 17.57 -20.65
CA MET A 295 1.79 17.15 -20.66
C MET A 295 1.41 16.79 -22.08
N TRP A 296 0.78 15.65 -22.25
CA TRP A 296 0.19 15.22 -23.51
C TRP A 296 -1.18 14.61 -23.28
N ASP A 297 -2.03 14.55 -24.30
CA ASP A 297 -3.29 13.83 -24.22
C ASP A 297 -3.04 12.40 -23.72
N CYS A 298 -3.79 12.00 -22.69
CA CYS A 298 -3.72 10.62 -22.21
C CYS A 298 -4.18 9.68 -23.32
N ASP A 299 -3.45 8.59 -23.51
CA ASP A 299 -3.88 7.53 -24.42
C ASP A 299 -5.18 6.88 -23.91
N SER A 300 -6.23 6.87 -24.75
CA SER A 300 -7.52 6.26 -24.42
C SER A 300 -7.46 4.73 -24.31
N ASN A 301 -6.37 4.10 -24.78
CA ASN A 301 -6.11 2.66 -24.70
C ASN A 301 -4.98 2.34 -23.70
N SER A 302 -4.69 3.23 -22.75
CA SER A 302 -3.68 2.98 -21.73
C SER A 302 -4.07 1.78 -20.84
N PRO A 303 -3.22 0.74 -20.73
CA PRO A 303 -1.83 0.65 -21.20
C PRO A 303 -1.71 0.26 -22.68
N ASN A 304 -1.16 1.16 -23.51
CA ASN A 304 -0.90 0.92 -24.92
C ASN A 304 0.61 0.61 -25.13
N PRO A 305 0.99 -0.60 -25.59
CA PRO A 305 2.39 -0.98 -25.82
C PRO A 305 3.13 -0.13 -26.87
N SER A 306 2.40 0.66 -27.66
CA SER A 306 2.97 1.58 -28.66
C SER A 306 3.19 3.01 -28.17
N ASN A 307 2.70 3.35 -26.96
CA ASN A 307 2.79 4.69 -26.35
C ASN A 307 3.40 4.58 -24.94
N LEU A 308 4.64 4.10 -24.90
CA LEU A 308 5.35 3.76 -23.66
C LEU A 308 5.83 4.99 -22.89
N ASN A 309 5.88 6.16 -23.52
CA ASN A 309 6.34 7.42 -22.92
C ASN A 309 5.36 8.03 -21.89
N GLN A 310 4.22 7.39 -21.63
CA GLN A 310 3.26 7.78 -20.59
C GLN A 310 3.11 6.74 -19.46
N LEU A 311 3.91 5.66 -19.50
CA LEU A 311 3.83 4.54 -18.56
C LEU A 311 5.03 4.52 -17.61
N TRP A 312 4.76 4.38 -16.32
CA TRP A 312 5.76 4.50 -15.26
C TRP A 312 5.79 3.26 -14.38
N ASN A 313 6.99 2.76 -14.04
CA ASN A 313 7.18 1.67 -13.10
C ASN A 313 7.49 2.25 -11.72
N PRO A 314 6.60 2.11 -10.71
CA PRO A 314 6.91 2.55 -9.37
C PRO A 314 8.04 1.68 -8.78
N LEU A 315 9.14 2.31 -8.40
CA LEU A 315 10.19 1.71 -7.60
C LEU A 315 9.97 2.13 -6.15
N PHE A 316 9.57 1.14 -5.35
CA PHE A 316 9.51 1.26 -3.90
C PHE A 316 10.92 1.01 -3.35
N ALA A 317 11.43 1.91 -2.51
CA ALA A 317 12.77 1.89 -1.94
C ALA A 317 12.71 1.60 -0.44
#